data_AF-A0A3B9AQZ4-F1
#
_entry.id   AF-A0A3B9AQZ4-F1
#
_cell.length_a   1.000
_cell.length_b   1.000
_cell.length_c   1.000
_cell.angle_alpha   90.00
_cell.angle_beta   90.00
_cell.angle_gamma   90.00
#
_symmetry.space_group_name_H-M   'P 1'
#
loop_
_entity.id
_entity.type
_entity.pdbx_description
1 polymer ?
#
loop_
_entity_poly.entity_id
_entity_poly.type
_entity_poly.pdbx_seq_one_letter_code
_entity_poly.pdbx_strand_id
1 'polypeptide(L)'
;QDSCNKASNFLDYLLTGKRLELKAYYELNSDLLPYKIDAFKVYLSRTSAKQISPAIKQQLSDFINFLAQLASSIPGDEKRSDILSRRIREKKQAAEWRWLLEKAEVLKYPFPPNNSKATPSQKPDHHNL
;
A
#
# COMPACT_ATOMS: atom_id res chain seq x y z
N GLN A 1 18.71 -28.59 -15.28
CA GLN A 1 18.16 -27.30 -15.78
C GLN A 1 17.79 -26.39 -14.60
N ASP A 2 18.57 -26.46 -13.50
CA ASP A 2 18.06 -26.14 -12.14
C ASP A 2 18.64 -24.88 -11.51
N SER A 3 19.64 -24.26 -12.14
CA SER A 3 20.30 -23.06 -11.60
C SER A 3 19.47 -21.78 -11.83
N CYS A 4 18.70 -21.73 -12.93
CA CYS A 4 17.93 -20.54 -13.32
C CYS A 4 16.72 -20.28 -12.40
N ASN A 5 16.08 -21.34 -11.87
CA ASN A 5 14.87 -21.22 -11.04
C ASN A 5 15.19 -20.82 -9.58
N LYS A 6 16.38 -21.13 -9.07
CA LYS A 6 16.80 -20.75 -7.71
C LYS A 6 17.10 -19.25 -7.59
N ALA A 7 17.64 -18.64 -8.65
CA ALA A 7 17.97 -17.22 -8.67
C ALA A 7 16.73 -16.32 -8.66
N SER A 8 15.64 -16.69 -9.37
CA SER A 8 14.39 -15.92 -9.32
C SER A 8 13.72 -16.02 -7.96
N ASN A 9 13.66 -17.22 -7.37
CA ASN A 9 13.09 -17.44 -6.04
C ASN A 9 13.82 -16.65 -4.96
N PHE A 10 15.16 -16.56 -5.04
CA PHE A 10 15.96 -15.75 -4.13
C PHE A 10 15.69 -14.25 -4.29
N LEU A 11 15.56 -13.77 -5.52
CA LEU A 11 15.25 -12.37 -5.80
C LEU A 11 13.85 -12.00 -5.29
N ASP A 12 12.85 -12.84 -5.51
CA ASP A 12 11.48 -12.61 -5.04
C ASP A 12 11.42 -12.59 -3.50
N TYR A 13 12.16 -13.49 -2.84
CA TYR A 13 12.33 -13.48 -1.39
C TYR A 13 12.96 -12.16 -0.91
N LEU A 14 14.06 -11.73 -1.53
CA LEU A 14 14.75 -10.49 -1.19
C LEU A 14 13.85 -9.26 -1.35
N LEU A 15 13.12 -9.18 -2.47
CA LEU A 15 12.18 -8.09 -2.74
C LEU A 15 11.04 -8.07 -1.72
N THR A 16 10.54 -9.25 -1.34
CA THR A 16 9.50 -9.38 -0.33
C THR A 16 9.99 -8.96 1.05
N GLY A 17 11.21 -9.35 1.43
CA GLY A 17 11.85 -8.92 2.67
C GLY A 17 12.00 -7.39 2.77
N LYS A 18 12.44 -6.75 1.67
CA LYS A 18 12.55 -5.28 1.62
C LYS A 18 11.19 -4.57 1.76
N ARG A 19 10.12 -5.12 1.16
CA ARG A 19 8.77 -4.57 1.34
C ARG A 19 8.28 -4.75 2.77
N LEU A 20 8.50 -5.91 3.37
CA LEU A 20 8.12 -6.18 4.76
C LEU A 20 8.84 -5.23 5.73
N GLU A 21 10.14 -5.02 5.53
CA GLU A 21 10.93 -4.06 6.30
C GLU A 21 10.33 -2.65 6.23
N LEU A 22 9.99 -2.17 5.03
CA LEU A 22 9.37 -0.84 4.85
C LEU A 22 7.99 -0.73 5.50
N LYS A 23 7.17 -1.77 5.39
CA LYS A 23 5.86 -1.82 6.07
C LYS A 23 6.06 -1.73 7.58
N ALA A 24 7.00 -2.49 8.15
CA ALA A 24 7.29 -2.44 9.58
C ALA A 24 7.74 -1.04 10.04
N TYR A 25 8.63 -0.37 9.30
CA TYR A 25 9.04 1.00 9.62
C TYR A 25 7.87 1.99 9.59
N TYR A 26 6.90 1.80 8.69
CA TYR A 26 5.68 2.60 8.65
C TYR A 26 4.76 2.33 9.84
N GLU A 27 4.46 1.07 10.16
CA GLU A 27 3.59 0.72 11.30
C GLU A 27 4.17 1.20 12.64
N LEU A 28 5.49 1.22 12.76
CA LEU A 28 6.19 1.68 13.96
C LEU A 28 6.38 3.20 14.03
N ASN A 29 5.87 3.97 13.05
CA ASN A 29 6.11 5.41 12.92
C ASN A 29 7.59 5.79 13.08
N SER A 30 8.48 5.00 12.48
CA SER A 30 9.91 5.17 12.69
C SER A 30 10.46 6.34 11.87
N ASP A 31 11.27 7.18 12.52
CA ASP A 31 12.01 8.26 11.87
C ASP A 31 12.99 7.78 10.79
N LEU A 32 13.29 6.47 10.77
CA LEU A 32 14.16 5.86 9.76
C LEU A 32 13.43 5.58 8.43
N LEU A 33 12.10 5.62 8.40
CA LEU A 33 11.31 5.28 7.21
C LEU A 33 11.70 6.10 5.97
N PRO A 34 11.84 7.43 6.01
CA PRO A 34 12.22 8.22 4.83
C PRO A 34 13.55 7.76 4.22
N TYR A 35 14.55 7.51 5.06
CA TYR A 35 15.86 7.02 4.63
C TYR A 35 15.77 5.63 3.99
N LYS A 36 14.94 4.74 4.53
CA LYS A 36 14.71 3.39 3.99
C LYS A 36 13.98 3.42 2.66
N ILE A 37 12.99 4.31 2.52
CA ILE A 37 12.29 4.57 1.26
C ILE A 37 13.30 5.00 0.18
N ASP A 38 14.19 5.95 0.48
CA ASP A 38 15.16 6.45 -0.49
C ASP A 38 16.24 5.42 -0.83
N ALA A 39 16.72 4.67 0.18
CA ALA A 39 17.62 3.54 -0.06
C ALA A 39 16.98 2.49 -0.99
N PHE A 40 15.68 2.23 -0.85
CA PHE A 40 14.97 1.29 -1.72
C PHE A 40 14.78 1.83 -3.13
N LYS A 41 14.52 3.14 -3.33
CA LYS A 41 14.53 3.77 -4.66
C LYS A 41 15.88 3.60 -5.36
N VAL A 42 16.98 3.84 -4.62
CA VAL A 42 18.35 3.66 -5.14
C VAL A 42 18.62 2.19 -5.48
N TYR A 43 18.15 1.26 -4.64
CA TYR A 43 18.23 -0.16 -4.95
C TYR A 43 17.48 -0.50 -6.25
N LEU A 44 16.24 -0.02 -6.42
CA LEU A 44 15.49 -0.25 -7.66
C LEU A 44 16.18 0.36 -8.87
N SER A 45 16.76 1.56 -8.76
CA SER A 45 17.44 2.19 -9.89
C SER A 45 18.69 1.41 -10.32
N ARG A 46 19.46 0.88 -9.37
CA ARG A 46 20.72 0.16 -9.62
C ARG A 46 20.54 -1.31 -9.99
N THR A 47 19.65 -2.03 -9.30
CA THR A 47 19.45 -3.48 -9.48
C THR A 47 18.54 -3.80 -10.68
N SER A 48 17.67 -2.87 -11.07
CA SER A 48 16.71 -3.10 -12.18
C SER A 48 17.34 -3.28 -13.55
N ALA A 49 18.55 -2.79 -13.79
CA ALA A 49 19.17 -2.87 -15.11
C ALA A 49 19.59 -4.30 -15.50
N LYS A 50 19.67 -5.25 -14.54
CA LYS A 50 20.23 -6.58 -14.79
C LYS A 50 19.40 -7.76 -14.29
N GLN A 51 18.47 -7.56 -13.34
CA GLN A 51 17.84 -8.67 -12.63
C GLN A 51 16.32 -8.59 -12.48
N ILE A 52 15.69 -7.43 -12.67
CA ILE A 52 14.25 -7.22 -12.43
C ILE A 52 13.56 -6.83 -13.72
N SER A 53 12.43 -7.46 -14.04
CA SER A 53 11.64 -7.08 -15.22
C SER A 53 11.10 -5.64 -15.09
N PRO A 54 10.90 -4.92 -16.21
CA PRO A 54 10.32 -3.57 -16.17
C PRO A 54 8.97 -3.52 -15.46
N ALA A 55 8.14 -4.56 -15.62
CA ALA A 55 6.86 -4.68 -14.95
C ALA A 55 7.03 -4.71 -13.43
N ILE A 56 7.83 -5.64 -12.88
CA ILE A 56 8.06 -5.75 -11.43
C ILE A 56 8.67 -4.45 -10.89
N LYS A 57 9.60 -3.84 -11.62
CA LYS A 57 10.17 -2.54 -11.25
C LYS A 57 9.09 -1.46 -11.11
N GLN A 58 8.14 -1.41 -12.04
CA GLN A 58 7.05 -0.45 -12.00
C GLN A 58 6.14 -0.72 -10.79
N GLN A 59 5.79 -1.98 -10.52
CA GLN A 59 4.99 -2.37 -9.35
C GLN A 59 5.64 -1.94 -8.02
N LEU A 60 6.96 -2.13 -7.90
CA LEU A 60 7.73 -1.73 -6.71
C LEU A 60 7.90 -0.21 -6.62
N SER A 61 8.10 0.47 -7.76
CA SER A 61 8.17 1.95 -7.81
C SER A 61 6.85 2.58 -7.37
N ASP A 62 5.72 2.06 -7.87
CA ASP A 62 4.40 2.52 -7.45
C ASP A 62 4.17 2.30 -5.96
N PHE A 63 4.58 1.13 -5.43
CA PHE A 63 4.53 0.86 -3.99
C PHE A 63 5.29 1.91 -3.17
N ILE A 64 6.55 2.19 -3.51
CA ILE A 64 7.37 3.20 -2.81
C ILE A 64 6.73 4.58 -2.88
N ASN A 65 6.23 4.96 -4.05
CA ASN A 65 5.64 6.27 -4.25
C ASN A 65 4.36 6.46 -3.43
N PHE A 66 3.54 5.42 -3.33
CA PHE A 66 2.36 5.45 -2.47
C PHE A 66 2.74 5.43 -0.99
N LEU A 67 3.73 4.63 -0.59
CA LEU A 67 4.22 4.61 0.79
C LEU A 67 4.78 5.97 1.23
N ALA A 68 5.54 6.65 0.38
CA ALA A 68 6.07 7.99 0.67
C ALA A 68 4.93 9.03 0.82
N GLN A 69 3.86 8.90 0.04
CA GLN A 69 2.68 9.75 0.18
C GLN A 69 1.92 9.45 1.48
N LEU A 70 1.75 8.16 1.84
CA LEU A 70 1.15 7.77 3.12
C LEU A 70 1.95 8.33 4.31
N ALA A 71 3.27 8.15 4.30
CA ALA A 71 4.15 8.58 5.38
C ALA A 71 4.21 10.10 5.58
N SER A 72 3.91 10.88 4.54
CA SER A 72 3.86 12.35 4.59
C SER A 72 2.45 12.91 4.75
N SER A 73 1.43 12.05 4.81
CA SER A 73 0.04 12.47 4.98
C SER A 73 -0.29 12.67 6.45
N ILE A 74 -1.12 13.67 6.73
CA ILE A 74 -1.60 13.96 8.08
C ILE A 74 -2.86 13.12 8.32
N PRO A 75 -3.00 12.45 9.48
CA PRO A 75 -4.24 11.77 9.85
C PRO A 75 -5.43 12.73 9.84
N GLY A 76 -6.56 12.28 9.28
CA GLY A 76 -7.79 13.08 9.11
C GLY A 76 -7.86 13.88 7.80
N ASP A 77 -6.83 13.83 6.93
CA ASP A 77 -6.89 14.44 5.60
C ASP A 77 -7.72 13.60 4.62
N GLU A 78 -9.04 13.74 4.70
CA GLU A 78 -9.99 12.97 3.89
C GLU A 78 -9.76 13.14 2.38
N LYS A 79 -9.47 14.37 1.94
CA LYS A 79 -9.25 14.66 0.51
C LYS A 79 -8.03 13.91 -0.01
N ARG A 80 -6.94 13.93 0.76
CA ARG A 80 -5.70 13.24 0.37
C ARG A 80 -5.87 11.74 0.42
N SER A 81 -6.57 11.23 1.42
CA SER A 81 -6.97 9.81 1.49
C SER A 81 -7.75 9.40 0.24
N ASP A 82 -8.81 10.11 -0.13
CA ASP A 82 -9.67 9.76 -1.27
C ASP A 82 -8.88 9.77 -2.60
N ILE A 83 -8.01 10.77 -2.80
CA ILE A 83 -7.13 10.84 -3.97
C ILE A 83 -6.17 9.64 -3.99
N LEU A 84 -5.60 9.29 -2.85
CA LEU A 84 -4.62 8.20 -2.74
C LEU A 84 -5.29 6.83 -2.94
N SER A 85 -6.42 6.58 -2.26
CA SER A 85 -7.25 5.38 -2.44
C SER A 85 -7.67 5.20 -3.89
N ARG A 86 -8.10 6.27 -4.57
CA ARG A 86 -8.43 6.21 -6.00
C ARG A 86 -7.23 5.79 -6.85
N ARG A 87 -6.07 6.44 -6.67
CA ARG A 87 -4.86 6.14 -7.45
C ARG A 87 -4.34 4.73 -7.19
N ILE A 88 -4.45 4.21 -5.97
CA ILE A 88 -4.10 2.82 -5.63
C ILE A 88 -5.05 1.85 -6.34
N ARG A 89 -6.36 2.15 -6.37
CA ARG A 89 -7.37 1.33 -7.07
C ARG A 89 -7.21 1.34 -8.59
N GLU A 90 -6.72 2.42 -9.17
CA GLU A 90 -6.35 2.49 -10.59
C GLU A 90 -5.09 1.68 -10.87
N LYS A 91 -4.13 1.68 -9.94
CA LYS A 91 -2.86 0.96 -10.02
C LYS A 91 -2.85 -0.33 -9.18
N LYS A 92 -3.80 -1.24 -9.38
CA LYS A 92 -3.85 -2.55 -8.67
C LYS A 92 -2.64 -3.46 -8.94
N GLN A 93 -1.76 -3.06 -9.84
CA GLN A 93 -0.49 -3.73 -10.09
C GLN A 93 0.58 -3.33 -9.08
N ALA A 94 0.42 -2.23 -8.33
CA ALA A 94 1.38 -1.83 -7.30
C ALA A 94 1.60 -2.98 -6.30
N ALA A 95 2.86 -3.19 -5.90
CA ALA A 95 3.14 -4.17 -4.87
C ALA A 95 2.40 -3.79 -3.58
N GLU A 96 1.86 -4.78 -2.87
CA GLU A 96 1.13 -4.55 -1.61
C GLU A 96 -0.08 -3.61 -1.73
N TRP A 97 -0.71 -3.47 -2.92
CA TRP A 97 -1.79 -2.49 -3.14
C TRP A 97 -2.96 -2.60 -2.14
N ARG A 98 -3.29 -3.80 -1.67
CA ARG A 98 -4.34 -4.01 -0.65
C ARG A 98 -3.97 -3.37 0.67
N TRP A 99 -2.73 -3.55 1.11
CA TRP A 99 -2.22 -2.96 2.33
C TRP A 99 -2.10 -1.43 2.19
N LEU A 100 -1.63 -0.93 1.04
CA LEU A 100 -1.62 0.51 0.77
C LEU A 100 -3.01 1.13 0.83
N LEU A 101 -4.02 0.43 0.27
CA LEU A 101 -5.40 0.87 0.30
C LEU A 101 -5.94 0.90 1.73
N GLU A 102 -5.69 -0.16 2.51
CA GLU A 102 -6.04 -0.20 3.94
C GLU A 102 -5.46 1.02 4.68
N LYS A 103 -4.17 1.34 4.47
CA LYS A 103 -3.54 2.50 5.11
C LYS A 103 -4.08 3.83 4.63
N ALA A 104 -4.44 3.94 3.36
CA ALA A 104 -5.10 5.14 2.85
C ALA A 104 -6.45 5.35 3.56
N GLU A 105 -7.28 4.31 3.71
CA GLU A 105 -8.57 4.43 4.41
C GLU A 105 -8.40 4.82 5.90
N VAL A 106 -7.36 4.34 6.58
CA VAL A 106 -7.03 4.75 7.95
C VAL A 106 -6.69 6.24 8.05
N LEU A 107 -6.12 6.86 7.00
CA LEU A 107 -5.91 8.31 7.00
C LEU A 107 -7.23 9.07 7.05
N LYS A 108 -8.29 8.57 6.40
CA LYS A 108 -9.63 9.17 6.44
C LYS A 108 -10.30 8.98 7.80
N TYR A 109 -10.16 7.78 8.36
CA TYR A 109 -10.78 7.37 9.62
C TYR A 109 -9.71 6.91 10.61
N PRO A 110 -8.94 7.84 11.22
CA PRO A 110 -7.91 7.47 12.19
C PRO A 110 -8.50 6.81 13.45
N PHE A 111 -9.80 6.99 13.65
CA PHE A 111 -10.62 6.24 14.58
C PHE A 111 -11.68 5.48 13.78
N PRO A 112 -11.84 4.16 13.99
CA PRO A 112 -12.86 3.41 13.27
C PRO A 112 -14.23 4.06 13.52
N PRO A 113 -15.06 4.27 12.48
CA PRO A 113 -16.41 4.75 12.68
C PRO A 113 -17.12 3.78 13.61
N ASN A 114 -17.62 4.29 14.74
CA ASN A 114 -18.37 3.51 15.70
C ASN A 114 -19.59 2.93 14.96
N ASN A 115 -19.60 1.62 14.74
CA ASN A 115 -20.59 0.90 13.92
C ASN A 115 -21.98 0.81 14.58
N SER A 116 -22.32 1.78 15.44
CA SER A 116 -23.52 1.81 16.28
C SER A 116 -24.65 2.66 15.71
N LYS A 117 -24.61 3.11 14.45
CA LYS A 117 -25.73 3.86 13.86
C LYS A 117 -26.21 3.30 12.53
N ALA A 118 -27.35 2.63 12.66
CA ALA A 118 -28.50 2.61 11.76
C ALA A 118 -28.37 1.81 10.45
N THR A 119 -28.71 0.52 10.55
CA THR A 119 -29.65 -0.09 9.61
C THR A 119 -30.87 0.86 9.44
N PRO A 120 -31.25 1.24 8.21
CA PRO A 120 -32.59 1.75 7.98
C PRO A 120 -33.54 0.58 8.24
N SER A 121 -34.18 0.60 9.41
CA SER A 121 -35.28 -0.28 9.75
C SER A 121 -36.32 -0.21 8.62
N GLN A 122 -36.63 -1.36 8.04
CA GLN A 122 -37.76 -1.54 7.15
C GLN A 122 -39.00 -0.90 7.80
N LYS A 123 -39.66 0.03 7.09
CA LYS A 123 -41.01 0.45 7.46
C LYS A 123 -41.93 -0.75 7.23
N PRO A 124 -42.74 -1.16 8.21
CA PRO A 124 -43.83 -2.10 7.94
C PRO A 124 -44.90 -1.37 7.11
N ASP A 125 -45.19 -1.92 5.94
CA ASP A 125 -46.34 -1.54 5.13
C ASP A 125 -47.61 -1.84 5.94
N HIS A 126 -48.26 -0.78 6.43
CA HIS A 126 -49.61 -0.87 6.94
C HIS A 126 -50.59 -0.87 5.75
N HIS A 127 -51.22 -2.02 5.53
CA HIS A 127 -52.47 -2.13 4.80
C HIS A 127 -53.50 -1.09 5.29
N ASN A 128 -54.15 -0.41 4.35
CA ASN A 128 -55.58 -0.09 4.42
C ASN A 128 -56.09 0.42 3.07
N LEU A 129 -56.73 -0.49 2.33
CA LEU A 129 -58.09 -0.38 1.78
C LEU A 129 -58.47 -1.70 1.10
#